data_AF-D8U975-F1
#
_entry.id   AF-D8U975-F1
#
_cell.length_a   1.000
_cell.length_b   1.000
_cell.length_c   1.000
_cell.angle_alpha   90.00
_cell.angle_beta   90.00
_cell.angle_gamma   90.00
#
_symmetry.space_group_name_H-M   'P 1'
#
loop_
_entity.id
_entity.type
_entity.pdbx_description
1 polymer ?
#
loop_
_entity_poly.entity_id
_entity_poly.type
_entity_poly.pdbx_seq_one_letter_code
_entity_poly.pdbx_strand_id
1 'polypeptide(L)' 'DVYAFGVLMWEMLSTAPVYLGMRSEDIRRGVADGELRPEFPPWSDEKYRALAEACLSTDPRARPTAAELVARLRTLLA' A
#
# COMPACT_ATOMS: atom_id res chain seq x y z
N ASP A 1 3.94 -9.81 2.11
CA ASP A 1 3.30 -10.25 0.84
C ASP A 1 3.01 -8.99 0.01
N VAL A 2 2.13 -9.05 -1.01
CA VAL A 2 1.77 -7.89 -1.83
C VAL A 2 1.20 -6.73 -1.00
N TYR A 3 0.44 -7.03 0.07
CA TYR A 3 -0.06 -5.99 0.98
C TYR A 3 1.08 -5.26 1.67
N ALA A 4 2.02 -6.00 2.26
CA ALA A 4 3.21 -5.40 2.87
C ALA A 4 4.02 -4.56 1.87
N PHE A 5 4.05 -4.94 0.59
CA PHE A 5 4.69 -4.13 -0.44
C PHE A 5 3.94 -2.81 -0.69
N GLY A 6 2.60 -2.81 -0.71
CA GLY A 6 1.80 -1.59 -0.79
C GLY A 6 2.04 -0.63 0.37
N VAL A 7 2.25 -1.16 1.58
CA VAL A 7 2.68 -0.37 2.74
C VAL A 7 4.06 0.25 2.50
N LEU A 8 5.04 -0.55 2.05
CA LEU A 8 6.38 -0.04 1.74
C LEU A 8 6.35 1.05 0.66
N MET A 9 5.49 0.92 -0.35
CA MET A 9 5.30 1.97 -1.35
C MET A 9 4.87 3.29 -0.72
N TRP A 10 3.90 3.25 0.22
CA TRP A 10 3.49 4.43 0.95
C TRP A 10 4.62 4.99 1.83
N GLU A 11 5.37 4.15 2.55
CA GLU A 11 6.48 4.60 3.41
C GLU A 11 7.63 5.23 2.62
N MET A 12 7.93 4.70 1.43
CA MET A 12 8.92 5.30 0.52
C MET A 12 8.48 6.68 0.04
N LEU A 13 7.19 6.87 -0.24
CA LEU A 13 6.63 8.15 -0.66
C LEU A 13 6.63 9.17 0.48
N SER A 14 6.16 8.77 1.66
CA SER A 14 6.01 9.63 2.83
C SER A 14 7.30 9.83 3.62
N THR A 15 8.34 9.02 3.34
CA THR A 15 9.62 8.98 4.08
C THR A 15 9.45 8.75 5.59
N ALA A 16 8.37 8.09 5.97
CA ALA A 16 7.94 7.91 7.36
C ALA A 16 7.30 6.54 7.56
N PRO A 17 7.43 5.95 8.77
CA PRO A 17 6.76 4.69 9.07
C PRO A 17 5.24 4.86 9.08
N VAL A 18 4.53 3.89 8.50
CA VAL A 18 3.07 3.87 8.53
C VAL A 18 2.58 3.67 9.97
N TYR A 19 1.48 4.35 10.34
CA TYR A 19 0.84 4.22 11.67
C TYR A 19 1.77 4.54 12.86
N LEU A 20 2.67 5.51 12.70
CA LEU A 20 3.59 5.93 13.76
C LEU A 20 2.84 6.23 15.08
N GLY A 21 3.31 5.62 16.17
CA GLY A 21 2.72 5.80 17.51
C GLY A 21 1.54 4.88 17.83
N MET A 22 1.09 4.04 16.90
CA MET A 22 0.03 3.06 17.16
C MET A 22 0.58 1.73 17.69
N ARG A 23 -0.18 1.05 18.55
CA ARG A 23 0.16 -0.30 19.02
C ARG A 23 -0.08 -1.31 17.91
N SER A 24 0.80 -2.31 17.79
CA SER A 24 0.70 -3.33 16.73
C SER A 24 -0.62 -4.10 16.73
N GLU A 25 -1.24 -4.27 17.89
CA GLU A 25 -2.55 -4.94 18.01
C GLU A 25 -3.69 -4.11 17.41
N ASP A 26 -3.69 -2.80 17.62
CA ASP A 26 -4.67 -1.88 17.05
C ASP A 26 -4.49 -1.77 15.53
N ILE A 27 -3.23 -1.73 15.06
CA ILE A 27 -2.91 -1.76 13.63
C ILE A 27 -3.43 -3.05 12.98
N ARG A 28 -3.13 -4.23 13.55
CA ARG A 28 -3.59 -5.51 13.00
C ARG A 28 -5.11 -5.58 12.90
N ARG A 29 -5.82 -5.16 13.95
CA ARG A 29 -7.29 -5.15 13.96
C ARG A 29 -7.84 -4.19 12.91
N GLY A 30 -7.45 -2.91 12.95
CA GLY A 30 -7.95 -1.93 12.00
C GLY A 30 -7.60 -2.24 10.54
N VAL A 31 -6.45 -2.87 10.28
CA VAL A 31 -6.11 -3.35 8.93
C VAL A 31 -7.03 -4.50 8.49
N ALA A 32 -7.25 -5.49 9.37
CA ALA A 32 -8.09 -6.65 9.10
C ALA A 32 -9.56 -6.27 8.88
N ASP A 33 -10.06 -5.32 9.67
CA ASP A 33 -11.44 -4.82 9.61
C ASP A 33 -11.65 -3.82 8.44
N GLY A 34 -10.56 -3.40 7.78
CA GLY A 34 -10.60 -2.44 6.67
C GLY A 34 -10.73 -0.98 7.09
N GLU A 35 -10.70 -0.69 8.39
CA GLU A 35 -10.80 0.66 8.96
C GLU A 35 -9.51 1.48 8.81
N LEU A 36 -8.35 0.81 8.74
CA LEU A 36 -7.06 1.48 8.61
C LEU A 36 -6.44 1.21 7.24
N ARG A 37 -6.26 2.28 6.46
CA ARG A 37 -5.45 2.28 5.22
C ARG A 37 -4.59 3.54 5.16
N PRO A 38 -3.39 3.46 4.57
CA PRO A 38 -2.55 4.64 4.36
C PRO A 38 -3.26 5.64 3.44
N GLU A 39 -3.34 6.89 3.86
CA GLU A 39 -3.85 7.97 3.02
C GLU A 39 -2.70 8.56 2.20
N PHE A 40 -2.84 8.57 0.89
CA PHE A 40 -1.82 9.11 0.01
C PHE A 40 -1.93 10.64 -0.07
N PRO A 41 -0.81 11.37 0.05
CA PRO A 41 -0.83 12.82 -0.07
C PRO A 41 -1.35 13.27 -1.45
N PRO A 42 -2.01 14.44 -1.57
CA PRO A 42 -2.58 14.89 -2.84
C PRO A 42 -1.57 15.08 -3.99
N TRP A 43 -0.30 15.29 -3.65
CA TRP A 43 0.79 15.45 -4.61
C TRP A 43 1.36 14.11 -5.12
N SER A 44 0.90 12.98 -4.60
CA SER A 44 1.35 11.66 -5.05
C SER A 44 1.05 11.44 -6.53
N ASP A 45 2.01 10.89 -7.28
CA ASP A 45 1.75 10.45 -8.65
C ASP A 45 0.56 9.47 -8.70
N GLU A 46 -0.40 9.75 -9.57
CA GLU A 46 -1.67 9.03 -9.61
C GLU A 46 -1.47 7.54 -9.94
N LYS A 47 -0.54 7.22 -10.84
CA LYS A 47 -0.30 5.84 -11.26
C LYS A 47 0.41 5.05 -10.16
N TYR A 48 1.35 5.69 -9.46
CA TYR A 48 2.01 5.13 -8.29
C TYR A 48 1.01 4.85 -7.16
N ARG A 49 0.17 5.84 -6.83
CA ARG A 49 -0.90 5.71 -5.83
C ARG A 49 -1.85 4.58 -6.17
N ALA A 50 -2.37 4.55 -7.41
CA ALA A 50 -3.32 3.51 -7.84
C ALA A 50 -2.71 2.09 -7.78
N LEU A 51 -1.41 1.95 -8.00
CA LEU A 51 -0.73 0.67 -7.82
C LEU A 51 -0.60 0.28 -6.34
N ALA A 52 -0.21 1.23 -5.49
CA ALA A 52 -0.09 0.98 -4.06
C ALA A 52 -1.45 0.67 -3.41
N GLU A 53 -2.51 1.42 -3.77
CA GLU A 53 -3.89 1.17 -3.32
C GLU A 53 -4.39 -0.22 -3.74
N ALA A 54 -4.10 -0.66 -4.96
CA ALA A 54 -4.43 -2.02 -5.40
C ALA A 54 -3.73 -3.09 -4.56
N CYS A 55 -2.47 -2.84 -4.15
CA CYS A 55 -1.75 -3.74 -3.24
C CYS A 55 -2.37 -3.76 -1.83
N LEU A 56 -2.95 -2.63 -1.39
CA LEU A 56 -3.55 -2.42 -0.07
C LEU A 56 -5.03 -2.87 0.01
N SER A 57 -5.55 -3.56 -1.00
CA SER A 57 -6.94 -4.05 -0.98
C SER A 57 -7.22 -4.95 0.23
N THR A 58 -8.39 -4.76 0.85
CA THR A 58 -8.89 -5.62 1.95
C THR A 58 -9.10 -7.04 1.46
N ASP A 59 -9.66 -7.22 0.25
CA ASP A 59 -9.78 -8.54 -0.37
C ASP A 59 -8.41 -8.98 -0.93
N PRO A 60 -7.79 -10.05 -0.38
CA PRO A 60 -6.52 -10.57 -0.89
C PRO A 60 -6.58 -11.00 -2.37
N ARG A 61 -7.76 -11.38 -2.88
CA ARG A 61 -7.95 -11.79 -4.28
C ARG A 61 -7.99 -10.63 -5.26
N ALA A 62 -8.31 -9.43 -4.77
CA ALA A 62 -8.31 -8.20 -5.56
C ALA A 62 -6.91 -7.56 -5.65
N ARG A 63 -5.95 -8.05 -4.88
CA ARG A 63 -4.56 -7.60 -4.94
C ARG A 63 -3.90 -8.15 -6.22
N PRO A 64 -3.01 -7.39 -6.87
CA PRO A 64 -2.23 -7.93 -7.98
C PRO A 64 -1.36 -9.08 -7.49
N THR A 65 -1.06 -10.02 -8.38
CA THR A 65 0.01 -10.99 -8.15
C THR A 65 1.37 -10.28 -8.10
N ALA A 66 2.37 -10.91 -7.49
CA ALA A 66 3.73 -10.36 -7.49
C ALA A 66 4.28 -10.11 -8.91
N ALA A 67 3.91 -10.97 -9.87
CA ALA A 67 4.29 -10.82 -11.27
C ALA A 67 3.64 -9.58 -11.92
N GLU A 68 2.34 -9.37 -11.70
CA GLU A 68 1.63 -8.18 -12.19
C GLU A 68 2.14 -6.89 -11.54
N LEU A 69 2.43 -6.93 -10.23
CA LEU A 69 3.04 -5.81 -9.50
C LEU A 69 4.38 -5.41 -10.13
N VAL A 70 5.29 -6.37 -10.37
CA VAL A 70 6.59 -6.10 -11.02
C VAL A 70 6.40 -5.57 -12.44
N ALA A 71 5.48 -6.12 -13.22
CA ALA A 71 5.20 -5.64 -14.57
C ALA A 71 4.70 -4.18 -14.55
N ARG A 72 3.75 -3.85 -13.67
CA ARG A 72 3.23 -2.48 -13.52
C ARG A 72 4.30 -1.51 -13.04
N LEU A 73 5.15 -1.90 -12.08
CA LEU A 73 6.27 -1.07 -11.62
C LEU A 73 7.24 -0.73 -12.75
N ARG A 74 7.57 -1.69 -13.62
CA ARG A 74 8.44 -1.43 -14.78
C ARG A 74 7.85 -0.40 -15.73
N THR A 75 6.53 -0.45 -15.96
CA THR A 75 5.83 0.55 -16.77
C THR A 75 5.83 1.94 -16.16
N LEU A 76 5.89 2.07 -14.82
CA LEU A 76 6.00 3.36 -14.15
C LEU A 76 7.40 3.99 -14.26
N LEU A 77 8.43 3.16 -14.42
CA LEU A 77 9.83 3.58 -14.47
C LEU A 77 10.36 3.77 -15.90
N ALA A 78 9.56 3.43 -16.92
CA ALA A 78 9.89 3.59 -18.33
C ALA A 78 9.52 5.00 -18.81
#